data_AF-A0A268JRE4-F1
#
_entry.id   AF-A0A268JRE4-F1
#
_cell.length_a   1.000
_cell.length_b   1.000
_cell.length_c   1.000
_cell.angle_alpha   90.00
_cell.angle_beta   90.00
_cell.angle_gamma   90.00
#
_symmetry.space_group_name_H-M   'P 1'
#
loop_
_entity.id
_entity.type
_entity.pdbx_description
1 polymer ?
#
loop_
_entity_poly.entity_id
_entity_poly.type
_entity_poly.pdbx_seq_one_letter_code
_entity_poly.pdbx_strand_id
1 'polypeptide(L)'
;MADSTFNEDTEIHDVNGAEGDHKQDFSELMALTTRINELLANVLKREISLKDELATKEEDIASITASLEKSNIEITEVQNQISKMRATNEKNQSLIGGLSSLVAEQEMQLQNLREVIGTKEQIITSFAVSLENSKKEIVELHKQVDELKATNENQKTLIGEYEEKLDSLIGELSLLTNQQNESQVEDSSELKTVPNTTEENSLLQAEPEAKEENSVLKAEPEAKEESSVLKVDTNAQKENKMLKTDRKAQKKKLKKFLKENPNANEKILAELLGVDSSYIIGLRKEFDI
;
A
#
# COMPACT_ATOMS: atom_id res chain seq x y z
N MET A 1 25.98 -110.45 107.98
CA MET A 1 24.95 -111.17 108.76
C MET A 1 23.60 -110.86 108.16
N ALA A 2 22.86 -111.92 107.81
CA ALA A 2 21.45 -112.03 107.39
C ALA A 2 20.95 -111.13 106.24
N ASP A 3 20.69 -111.70 105.04
CA ASP A 3 19.49 -112.48 104.64
C ASP A 3 18.29 -111.56 104.35
N SER A 4 17.83 -111.49 103.10
CA SER A 4 16.72 -112.29 102.55
C SER A 4 15.59 -111.28 102.23
N THR A 5 14.86 -111.27 101.12
CA THR A 5 14.47 -112.35 100.23
C THR A 5 13.98 -111.71 98.93
N PHE A 6 14.32 -112.37 97.83
CA PHE A 6 13.68 -112.30 96.53
C PHE A 6 12.19 -112.68 96.67
N ASN A 7 11.28 -111.89 96.09
CA ASN A 7 9.90 -112.33 95.86
C ASN A 7 9.52 -112.01 94.41
N GLU A 8 9.83 -112.96 93.53
CA GLU A 8 9.14 -113.17 92.27
C GLU A 8 7.75 -113.71 92.59
N ASP A 9 6.75 -112.83 92.63
CA ASP A 9 5.36 -113.22 92.46
C ASP A 9 4.80 -112.52 91.23
N THR A 10 4.98 -113.23 90.12
CA THR A 10 4.03 -113.42 89.03
C THR A 10 2.65 -112.83 89.30
N GLU A 11 2.36 -111.69 88.69
CA GLU A 11 0.99 -111.32 88.33
C GLU A 11 0.99 -111.01 86.83
N ILE A 12 1.11 -112.08 86.04
CA ILE A 12 0.69 -112.07 84.64
C ILE A 12 -0.84 -112.01 84.67
N HIS A 13 -1.37 -110.81 84.86
CA HIS A 13 -2.77 -110.52 84.59
C HIS A 13 -2.99 -110.68 83.09
N ASP A 14 -3.55 -111.84 82.74
CA ASP A 14 -4.71 -111.95 81.87
C ASP A 14 -4.69 -111.02 80.63
N VAL A 15 -3.79 -111.31 79.70
CA VAL A 15 -3.77 -110.68 78.36
C VAL A 15 -4.91 -111.22 77.46
N ASN A 16 -5.85 -111.99 78.03
CA ASN A 16 -6.99 -112.57 77.31
C ASN A 16 -8.30 -111.79 77.52
N GLY A 17 -8.25 -110.56 78.04
CA GLY A 17 -9.43 -109.73 78.31
C GLY A 17 -9.77 -108.65 77.28
N ALA A 18 -9.10 -108.62 76.12
CA ALA A 18 -9.36 -107.62 75.08
C ALA A 18 -9.32 -108.21 73.67
N GLU A 19 -10.23 -109.16 73.37
CA GLU A 19 -10.77 -109.25 72.01
C GLU A 19 -11.62 -107.99 71.75
N GLY A 20 -10.94 -106.84 71.66
CA GLY A 20 -11.52 -105.61 71.14
C GLY A 20 -11.82 -105.81 69.66
N ASP A 21 -12.88 -105.16 69.17
CA ASP A 21 -13.41 -105.31 67.81
C ASP A 21 -12.43 -104.77 66.75
N HIS A 22 -11.31 -105.46 66.54
CA HIS A 22 -10.27 -105.10 65.56
C HIS A 22 -10.78 -105.07 64.12
N LYS A 23 -11.97 -105.65 63.85
CA LYS A 23 -12.65 -105.55 62.56
C LYS A 23 -13.31 -104.18 62.37
N GLN A 24 -13.83 -103.58 63.43
CA GLN A 24 -14.34 -102.21 63.41
C GLN A 24 -13.18 -101.22 63.15
N ASP A 25 -12.06 -101.33 63.88
CA ASP A 25 -10.88 -100.47 63.70
C ASP A 25 -10.32 -100.52 62.27
N PHE A 26 -10.24 -101.71 61.66
CA PHE A 26 -9.78 -101.87 60.28
C PHE A 26 -10.75 -101.25 59.27
N SER A 27 -12.06 -101.35 59.51
CA SER A 27 -13.09 -100.75 58.65
C SER A 27 -13.04 -99.22 58.71
N GLU A 28 -12.82 -98.65 59.90
CA GLU A 28 -12.63 -97.22 60.10
C GLU A 28 -11.33 -96.73 59.41
N LEU A 29 -10.23 -97.47 59.52
CA LEU A 29 -8.98 -97.17 58.83
C LEU A 29 -9.13 -97.19 57.30
N MET A 30 -9.86 -98.17 56.75
CA MET A 30 -10.17 -98.25 55.32
C MET A 30 -11.05 -97.08 54.84
N ALA A 31 -12.05 -96.69 55.64
CA ALA A 31 -12.89 -95.54 55.35
C ALA A 31 -12.10 -94.22 55.40
N LEU A 32 -11.22 -94.05 56.40
CA LEU A 32 -10.31 -92.91 56.51
C LEU A 32 -9.35 -92.84 55.33
N THR A 33 -8.76 -93.96 54.93
CA THR A 33 -7.86 -94.05 53.76
C THR A 33 -8.58 -93.63 52.48
N THR A 34 -9.81 -94.09 52.29
CA THR A 34 -10.65 -93.72 51.14
C THR A 34 -10.93 -92.21 51.12
N ARG A 35 -11.32 -91.65 52.27
CA ARG A 35 -11.60 -90.21 52.40
C ARG A 35 -10.37 -89.35 52.16
N ILE A 36 -9.18 -89.79 52.61
CA ILE A 36 -7.91 -89.10 52.37
C ILE A 36 -7.60 -89.09 50.86
N ASN A 37 -7.77 -90.21 50.18
CA ASN A 37 -7.52 -90.32 48.73
C ASN A 37 -8.48 -89.42 47.92
N GLU A 38 -9.76 -89.38 48.29
CA GLU A 38 -10.74 -88.48 47.67
C GLU A 38 -10.36 -87.01 47.88
N LEU A 39 -9.95 -86.64 49.09
CA LEU A 39 -9.49 -85.28 49.39
C LEU A 39 -8.26 -84.93 48.55
N LEU A 40 -7.28 -85.83 48.46
CA LEU A 40 -6.06 -85.64 47.68
C LEU A 40 -6.38 -85.46 46.19
N ALA A 41 -7.28 -86.27 45.63
CA ALA A 41 -7.74 -86.13 44.26
C ALA A 41 -8.42 -84.78 44.00
N ASN A 42 -9.25 -84.31 44.93
CA ASN A 42 -9.92 -83.01 44.84
C ASN A 42 -8.93 -81.84 44.90
N VAL A 43 -7.93 -81.92 45.79
CA VAL A 43 -6.87 -80.90 45.89
C VAL A 43 -6.04 -80.85 44.60
N LEU A 44 -5.62 -82.01 44.07
CA LEU A 44 -4.87 -82.09 42.81
C LEU A 44 -5.67 -81.50 41.64
N LYS A 45 -6.97 -81.83 41.53
CA LYS A 45 -7.85 -81.27 40.50
C LYS A 45 -7.96 -79.74 40.62
N ARG A 46 -8.07 -79.21 41.84
CA ARG A 46 -8.11 -77.76 42.07
C ARG A 46 -6.78 -77.09 41.73
N GLU A 47 -5.65 -77.70 42.07
CA GLU A 47 -4.32 -77.19 41.73
C GLU A 47 -4.12 -77.09 40.22
N ILE A 48 -4.48 -78.13 39.47
CA ILE A 48 -4.40 -78.13 38.01
C ILE A 48 -5.29 -77.03 37.44
N SER A 49 -6.54 -76.92 37.88
CA SER A 49 -7.47 -75.88 37.43
C SER A 49 -6.95 -74.47 37.70
N LEU A 50 -6.30 -74.23 38.83
CA LEU A 50 -5.71 -72.93 39.15
C LEU A 50 -4.47 -72.63 38.29
N LYS A 51 -3.66 -73.64 37.97
CA LYS A 51 -2.53 -73.49 37.04
C LYS A 51 -2.98 -73.12 35.64
N ASP A 52 -4.04 -73.75 35.13
CA ASP A 52 -4.60 -73.43 33.82
C ASP A 52 -5.20 -72.02 33.77
N GLU A 53 -5.89 -71.61 34.84
CA GLU A 53 -6.42 -70.25 34.98
C GLU A 53 -5.28 -69.22 35.04
N LEU A 54 -4.21 -69.50 35.78
CA LEU A 54 -3.03 -68.64 35.85
C LEU A 54 -2.38 -68.48 34.47
N ALA A 55 -2.15 -69.59 33.75
CA ALA A 55 -1.57 -69.55 32.41
C ALA A 55 -2.42 -68.72 31.43
N THR A 56 -3.74 -68.87 31.49
CA THR A 56 -4.68 -68.06 30.68
C THR A 56 -4.57 -66.57 31.03
N LYS A 57 -4.46 -66.24 32.32
CA LYS A 57 -4.31 -64.85 32.77
C LYS A 57 -2.97 -64.24 32.37
N GLU A 58 -1.89 -65.02 32.35
CA GLU A 58 -0.60 -64.59 31.84
C GLU A 58 -0.67 -64.24 30.35
N GLU A 59 -1.38 -65.04 29.54
CA GLU A 59 -1.62 -64.75 28.12
C GLU A 59 -2.47 -63.49 27.92
N ASP A 60 -3.57 -63.35 28.67
CA ASP A 60 -4.42 -62.15 28.66
C ASP A 60 -3.59 -60.88 28.95
N ILE A 61 -2.72 -60.93 29.98
CA ILE A 61 -1.85 -59.81 30.36
C ILE A 61 -0.88 -59.48 29.24
N ALA A 62 -0.22 -60.47 28.64
CA ALA A 62 0.72 -60.25 27.55
C ALA A 62 0.04 -59.57 26.33
N SER A 63 -1.18 -60.00 25.99
CA SER A 63 -1.98 -59.39 24.92
C SER A 63 -2.35 -57.93 25.23
N ILE A 64 -2.80 -57.65 26.46
CA ILE A 64 -3.13 -56.28 26.91
C ILE A 64 -1.88 -55.39 26.88
N THR A 65 -0.73 -55.88 27.35
CA THR A 65 0.54 -55.15 27.33
C THR A 65 0.93 -54.79 25.90
N ALA A 66 0.85 -55.73 24.95
CA ALA A 66 1.16 -55.46 23.55
C ALA A 66 0.19 -54.43 22.92
N SER A 67 -1.10 -54.52 23.24
CA SER A 67 -2.10 -53.55 22.76
C SER A 67 -1.88 -52.15 23.34
N LEU A 68 -1.46 -52.05 24.60
CA LEU A 68 -1.16 -50.78 25.26
C LEU A 68 0.08 -50.12 24.63
N GLU A 69 1.14 -50.89 24.38
CA GLU A 69 2.36 -50.40 23.73
C GLU A 69 2.04 -49.83 22.34
N LYS A 70 1.23 -50.55 21.56
CA LYS A 70 0.76 -50.08 20.25
C LYS A 70 -0.01 -48.76 20.37
N SER A 71 -0.93 -48.67 21.32
CA SER A 71 -1.70 -47.44 21.54
C SER A 71 -0.82 -46.25 21.93
N ASN A 72 0.22 -46.46 22.74
CA ASN A 72 1.17 -45.41 23.11
C ASN A 72 1.95 -44.86 21.90
N ILE A 73 2.33 -45.73 20.96
CA ILE A 73 2.97 -45.32 19.70
C ILE A 73 2.01 -44.44 18.87
N GLU A 74 0.75 -44.85 18.73
CA GLU A 74 -0.27 -44.09 18.01
C GLU A 74 -0.55 -42.72 18.64
N ILE A 75 -0.62 -42.65 19.98
CA ILE A 75 -0.76 -41.39 20.72
C ILE A 75 0.41 -40.44 20.43
N THR A 76 1.64 -40.97 20.43
CA THR A 76 2.84 -40.18 20.16
C THR A 76 2.83 -39.58 18.75
N GLU A 77 2.41 -40.37 17.76
CA GLU A 77 2.31 -39.89 16.38
C GLU A 77 1.21 -38.82 16.21
N VAL A 78 0.05 -39.00 16.84
CA VAL A 78 -1.01 -37.98 16.85
C VAL A 78 -0.52 -36.68 17.50
N GLN A 79 0.22 -36.75 18.61
CA GLN A 79 0.80 -35.59 19.26
C GLN A 79 1.80 -34.84 18.37
N ASN A 80 2.60 -35.57 17.58
CA ASN A 80 3.51 -34.99 16.59
C ASN A 80 2.72 -34.26 15.48
N GLN A 81 1.65 -34.85 14.96
CA GLN A 81 0.79 -34.22 13.97
C GLN A 81 0.12 -32.95 14.49
N ILE A 82 -0.41 -32.98 15.73
CA ILE A 82 -0.99 -31.81 16.39
C ILE A 82 0.04 -30.68 16.50
N SER A 83 1.29 -31.00 16.84
CA SER A 83 2.36 -30.01 16.97
C SER A 83 2.69 -29.34 15.63
N LYS A 84 2.76 -30.12 14.54
CA LYS A 84 2.96 -29.60 13.17
C LYS A 84 1.80 -28.72 12.72
N MET A 85 0.55 -29.12 13.01
CA MET A 85 -0.64 -28.33 12.72
C MET A 85 -0.65 -27.01 13.48
N ARG A 86 -0.27 -27.01 14.77
CA ARG A 86 -0.17 -25.80 15.59
C ARG A 86 0.83 -24.81 15.02
N ALA A 87 2.04 -25.26 14.69
CA ALA A 87 3.07 -24.41 14.09
C ALA A 87 2.62 -23.81 12.74
N THR A 88 1.92 -24.61 11.92
CA THR A 88 1.36 -24.14 10.64
C THR A 88 0.28 -23.07 10.88
N ASN A 89 -0.57 -23.27 11.88
CA ASN A 89 -1.61 -22.31 12.24
C ASN A 89 -1.02 -20.98 12.73
N GLU A 90 0.02 -21.01 13.56
CA GLU A 90 0.74 -19.81 14.01
C GLU A 90 1.32 -19.01 12.84
N LYS A 91 1.94 -19.69 11.86
CA LYS A 91 2.42 -19.06 10.63
C LYS A 91 1.29 -18.40 9.84
N ASN A 92 0.14 -19.07 9.71
CA ASN A 92 -1.02 -18.53 9.02
C ASN A 92 -1.59 -17.30 9.72
N GLN A 93 -1.65 -17.29 11.05
CA GLN A 93 -2.10 -16.12 11.82
C GLN A 93 -1.18 -14.90 11.60
N SER A 94 0.14 -15.12 11.57
CA SER A 94 1.09 -14.06 11.25
C SER A 94 0.91 -13.50 9.83
N LEU A 95 0.68 -14.38 8.84
CA LEU A 95 0.42 -13.97 7.46
C LEU A 95 -0.88 -13.17 7.34
N ILE A 96 -1.96 -13.62 8.01
CA ILE A 96 -3.24 -12.90 8.05
C ILE A 96 -3.03 -11.51 8.65
N GLY A 97 -2.31 -11.39 9.76
CA GLY A 97 -1.98 -10.10 10.37
C GLY A 97 -1.26 -9.16 9.40
N GLY A 98 -0.25 -9.67 8.68
CA GLY A 98 0.49 -8.89 7.68
C GLY A 98 -0.39 -8.43 6.51
N LEU A 99 -1.27 -9.31 6.01
CA LEU A 99 -2.21 -8.98 4.93
C LEU A 99 -3.24 -7.93 5.38
N SER A 100 -3.77 -8.05 6.61
CA SER A 100 -4.71 -7.05 7.15
C SER A 100 -4.07 -5.67 7.26
N SER A 101 -2.82 -5.57 7.68
CA SER A 101 -2.10 -4.28 7.70
C SER A 101 -1.89 -3.70 6.31
N LEU A 102 -1.57 -4.54 5.32
CA LEU A 102 -1.39 -4.08 3.94
C LEU A 102 -2.70 -3.57 3.33
N VAL A 103 -3.82 -4.24 3.60
CA VAL A 103 -5.15 -3.79 3.15
C VAL A 103 -5.49 -2.43 3.75
N ALA A 104 -5.29 -2.23 5.06
CA ALA A 104 -5.55 -0.94 5.71
C ALA A 104 -4.71 0.20 5.11
N GLU A 105 -3.44 -0.05 4.80
CA GLU A 105 -2.57 0.92 4.12
C GLU A 105 -3.08 1.27 2.72
N GLN A 106 -3.49 0.26 1.94
CA GLN A 106 -4.04 0.48 0.60
C GLN A 106 -5.36 1.26 0.62
N GLU A 107 -6.23 0.99 1.60
CA GLU A 107 -7.48 1.74 1.79
C GLU A 107 -7.20 3.23 2.07
N MET A 108 -6.22 3.53 2.91
CA MET A 108 -5.82 4.91 3.21
C MET A 108 -5.26 5.62 1.96
N GLN A 109 -4.41 4.94 1.19
CA GLN A 109 -3.87 5.51 -0.05
C GLN A 109 -4.98 5.79 -1.09
N LEU A 110 -5.94 4.89 -1.23
CA LEU A 110 -7.09 5.09 -2.11
C LEU A 110 -7.97 6.27 -1.67
N GLN A 111 -8.17 6.44 -0.37
CA GLN A 111 -8.90 7.58 0.18
C GLN A 111 -8.19 8.90 -0.14
N ASN A 112 -6.87 8.97 0.08
CA ASN A 112 -6.07 10.15 -0.26
C ASN A 112 -6.14 10.48 -1.76
N LEU A 113 -6.08 9.47 -2.64
CA LEU A 113 -6.21 9.66 -4.08
C LEU A 113 -7.58 10.20 -4.48
N ARG A 114 -8.66 9.71 -3.86
CA ARG A 114 -10.03 10.22 -4.10
C ARG A 114 -10.15 11.70 -3.74
N GLU A 115 -9.55 12.12 -2.63
CA GLU A 115 -9.55 13.53 -2.21
C GLU A 115 -8.77 14.42 -3.20
N VAL A 116 -7.59 13.97 -3.65
CA VAL A 116 -6.82 14.69 -4.67
C VAL A 116 -7.56 14.79 -6.00
N ILE A 117 -8.26 13.74 -6.42
CA ILE A 117 -9.09 13.78 -7.64
C ILE A 117 -10.23 14.77 -7.46
N GLY A 118 -10.98 14.71 -6.36
CA GLY A 118 -12.11 15.62 -6.11
C GLY A 118 -11.68 17.10 -6.09
N THR A 119 -10.54 17.42 -5.47
CA THR A 119 -10.00 18.80 -5.50
C THR A 119 -9.62 19.24 -6.91
N LYS A 120 -9.02 18.36 -7.73
CA LYS A 120 -8.70 18.67 -9.13
C LYS A 120 -9.95 18.87 -9.99
N GLU A 121 -10.99 18.08 -9.79
CA GLU A 121 -12.28 18.23 -10.49
C GLU A 121 -12.92 19.58 -10.20
N GLN A 122 -12.88 20.03 -8.94
CA GLN A 122 -13.37 21.36 -8.55
C GLN A 122 -12.58 22.49 -9.24
N ILE A 123 -11.24 22.38 -9.31
CA ILE A 123 -10.38 23.35 -10.00
C ILE A 123 -10.66 23.37 -11.50
N ILE A 124 -10.84 22.22 -12.14
CA ILE A 124 -11.19 22.14 -13.57
C ILE A 124 -12.53 22.83 -13.82
N THR A 125 -13.51 22.60 -12.93
CA THR A 125 -14.83 23.22 -13.04
C THR A 125 -14.75 24.75 -12.90
N SER A 126 -13.97 25.27 -11.95
CA SER A 126 -13.80 26.71 -11.80
C SER A 126 -13.09 27.34 -13.00
N PHE A 127 -12.05 26.70 -13.54
CA PHE A 127 -11.40 27.16 -14.76
C PHE A 127 -12.31 27.13 -15.99
N ALA A 128 -13.18 26.11 -16.13
CA ALA A 128 -14.15 26.08 -17.21
C ALA A 128 -15.11 27.27 -17.17
N VAL A 129 -15.60 27.64 -15.98
CA VAL A 129 -16.45 28.82 -15.77
C VAL A 129 -15.70 30.11 -16.09
N SER A 130 -14.47 30.28 -15.56
CA SER A 130 -13.64 31.46 -15.86
C SER A 130 -13.37 31.61 -17.35
N LEU A 131 -13.06 30.50 -18.05
CA LEU A 131 -12.81 30.51 -19.49
C LEU A 131 -14.05 30.95 -20.28
N GLU A 132 -15.24 30.47 -19.90
CA GLU A 132 -16.49 30.85 -20.55
C GLU A 132 -16.81 32.33 -20.35
N ASN A 133 -16.54 32.88 -19.15
CA ASN A 133 -16.70 34.31 -18.89
C ASN A 133 -15.72 35.14 -19.73
N SER A 134 -14.45 34.74 -19.82
CA SER A 134 -13.47 35.44 -20.68
C SER A 134 -13.86 35.41 -22.16
N LYS A 135 -14.46 34.33 -22.66
CA LYS A 135 -14.98 34.29 -24.05
C LYS A 135 -16.08 35.32 -24.28
N LYS A 136 -17.02 35.47 -23.35
CA LYS A 136 -18.09 36.47 -23.44
C LYS A 136 -17.54 37.89 -23.43
N GLU A 137 -16.55 38.16 -22.56
CA GLU A 137 -15.87 39.44 -22.51
C GLU A 137 -15.16 39.78 -23.83
N ILE A 138 -14.48 38.81 -24.45
CA ILE A 138 -13.85 38.99 -25.78
C ILE A 138 -14.90 39.35 -26.84
N VAL A 139 -16.06 38.71 -26.85
CA VAL A 139 -17.15 39.03 -27.80
C VAL A 139 -17.63 40.46 -27.60
N GLU A 140 -17.81 40.89 -26.35
CA GLU A 140 -18.25 42.26 -26.04
C GLU A 140 -17.19 43.30 -26.42
N LEU A 141 -15.91 43.03 -26.16
CA LEU A 141 -14.81 43.90 -26.56
C LEU A 141 -14.72 44.03 -28.09
N HIS A 142 -14.90 42.94 -28.84
CA HIS A 142 -14.96 43.02 -30.30
C HIS A 142 -16.10 43.91 -30.80
N LYS A 143 -17.29 43.80 -30.19
CA LYS A 143 -18.42 44.67 -30.51
C LYS A 143 -18.09 46.15 -30.26
N GLN A 144 -17.48 46.47 -29.13
CA GLN A 144 -17.05 47.85 -28.82
C GLN A 144 -16.02 48.38 -29.82
N VAL A 145 -15.08 47.52 -30.26
CA VAL A 145 -14.09 47.88 -31.29
C VAL A 145 -14.77 48.17 -32.63
N ASP A 146 -15.75 47.37 -33.05
CA ASP A 146 -16.49 47.59 -34.30
C ASP A 146 -17.29 48.90 -34.26
N GLU A 147 -17.93 49.22 -33.13
CA GLU A 147 -18.65 50.48 -32.91
C GLU A 147 -17.71 51.70 -32.97
N LEU A 148 -16.54 51.62 -32.34
CA LEU A 148 -15.52 52.67 -32.40
C LEU A 148 -14.99 52.85 -33.83
N LYS A 149 -14.77 51.75 -34.57
CA LYS A 149 -14.33 51.81 -35.96
C LYS A 149 -15.35 52.51 -36.84
N ALA A 150 -16.64 52.19 -36.70
CA ALA A 150 -17.72 52.85 -37.42
C ALA A 150 -17.79 54.35 -37.09
N THR A 151 -17.62 54.70 -35.82
CA THR A 151 -17.59 56.10 -35.37
C THR A 151 -16.42 56.87 -35.99
N ASN A 152 -15.24 56.25 -36.07
CA ASN A 152 -14.05 56.86 -36.66
C ASN A 152 -14.20 57.08 -38.17
N GLU A 153 -14.78 56.12 -38.92
CA GLU A 153 -15.08 56.29 -40.35
C GLU A 153 -16.08 57.44 -40.59
N ASN A 154 -17.11 57.56 -39.75
CA ASN A 154 -18.05 58.69 -39.80
C ASN A 154 -17.34 60.03 -39.55
N GLN A 155 -16.46 60.10 -38.54
CA GLN A 155 -15.69 61.30 -38.25
C GLN A 155 -14.75 61.67 -39.39
N LYS A 156 -14.07 60.69 -40.00
CA LYS A 156 -13.20 60.89 -41.16
C LYS A 156 -13.96 61.44 -42.37
N THR A 157 -15.16 60.92 -42.62
CA THR A 157 -16.05 61.44 -43.68
C THR A 157 -16.42 62.90 -43.42
N LEU A 158 -16.83 63.21 -42.18
CA LEU A 158 -17.19 64.57 -41.78
C LEU A 158 -16.01 65.56 -41.88
N ILE A 159 -14.78 65.12 -41.55
CA ILE A 159 -13.56 65.92 -41.75
C ILE A 159 -13.38 66.26 -43.24
N GLY A 160 -13.51 65.27 -44.13
CA GLY A 160 -13.42 65.51 -45.57
C GLY A 160 -14.47 66.51 -46.09
N GLU A 161 -15.72 66.40 -45.61
CA GLU A 161 -16.77 67.38 -45.94
C GLU A 161 -16.44 68.81 -45.46
N TYR A 162 -15.80 68.94 -44.30
CA TYR A 162 -15.36 70.25 -43.80
C TYR A 162 -14.15 70.80 -44.56
N GLU A 163 -13.21 69.96 -44.96
CA GLU A 163 -12.07 70.33 -45.81
C GLU A 163 -12.56 70.88 -47.16
N GLU A 164 -13.50 70.20 -47.84
CA GLU A 164 -14.09 70.68 -49.09
C GLU A 164 -14.79 72.03 -48.94
N LYS A 165 -15.54 72.23 -47.84
CA LYS A 165 -16.18 73.52 -47.54
C LYS A 165 -15.17 74.63 -47.30
N LEU A 166 -14.07 74.33 -46.60
CA LEU A 166 -12.97 75.28 -46.38
C LEU A 166 -12.32 75.69 -47.70
N ASP A 167 -12.01 74.73 -48.57
CA ASP A 167 -11.43 75.00 -49.90
C ASP A 167 -12.35 75.87 -50.75
N SER A 168 -13.67 75.59 -50.74
CA SER A 168 -14.67 76.44 -51.41
C SER A 168 -14.65 77.87 -50.87
N LEU A 169 -14.65 78.04 -49.55
CA LEU A 169 -14.62 79.36 -48.91
C LEU A 169 -13.33 80.13 -49.22
N ILE A 170 -12.18 79.45 -49.23
CA ILE A 170 -10.88 80.04 -49.62
C ILE A 170 -10.92 80.50 -51.09
N GLY A 171 -11.52 79.70 -51.98
CA GLY A 171 -11.73 80.07 -53.38
C GLY A 171 -12.60 81.32 -53.53
N GLU A 172 -13.73 81.38 -52.80
CA GLU A 172 -14.61 82.56 -52.77
C GLU A 172 -13.90 83.81 -52.26
N LEU A 173 -13.13 83.71 -51.16
CA LEU A 173 -12.33 84.81 -50.63
C LEU A 173 -11.28 85.30 -51.64
N SER A 174 -10.66 84.39 -52.38
CA SER A 174 -9.68 84.74 -53.42
C SER A 174 -10.34 85.53 -54.56
N LEU A 175 -11.53 85.12 -55.01
CA LEU A 175 -12.31 85.85 -56.01
C LEU A 175 -12.71 87.24 -55.52
N LEU A 176 -13.21 87.34 -54.29
CA LEU A 176 -13.61 88.60 -53.69
C LEU A 176 -12.42 89.57 -53.56
N THR A 177 -11.25 89.05 -53.15
CA THR A 177 -10.01 89.83 -53.06
C THR A 177 -9.57 90.36 -54.43
N ASN A 178 -9.65 89.53 -55.47
CA ASN A 178 -9.33 89.94 -56.83
C ASN A 178 -10.29 91.02 -57.35
N GLN A 179 -11.60 90.87 -57.12
CA GLN A 179 -12.58 91.90 -57.46
C GLN A 179 -12.31 93.22 -56.73
N GLN A 180 -11.92 93.16 -55.46
CA GLN A 180 -11.60 94.34 -54.68
C GLN A 180 -10.34 95.05 -55.21
N ASN A 181 -9.34 94.28 -55.67
CA ASN A 181 -8.13 94.82 -56.31
C ASN A 181 -8.43 95.39 -57.72
N GLU A 182 -9.25 94.74 -58.54
CA GLU A 182 -9.67 95.25 -59.86
C GLU A 182 -10.47 96.56 -59.73
N SER A 183 -11.35 96.66 -58.73
CA SER A 183 -12.08 97.88 -58.44
C SER A 183 -11.18 99.03 -57.94
N GLN A 184 -9.96 98.74 -57.47
CA GLN A 184 -8.95 99.76 -57.12
C GLN A 184 -8.09 100.17 -58.34
N VAL A 185 -7.99 99.31 -59.36
CA VAL A 185 -7.23 99.59 -60.60
C VAL A 185 -8.05 100.42 -61.60
N GLU A 186 -9.38 100.26 -61.65
CA GLU A 186 -10.23 101.14 -62.48
C GLU A 186 -10.35 102.58 -61.95
N ASP A 187 -10.16 102.82 -60.65
CA ASP A 187 -10.15 104.16 -60.05
C ASP A 187 -8.76 104.85 -60.04
N SER A 188 -7.70 104.20 -60.55
CA SER A 188 -6.32 104.71 -60.45
C SER A 188 -5.55 104.75 -61.78
N SER A 189 -6.26 105.04 -62.88
CA SER A 189 -5.61 105.43 -64.15
C SER A 189 -5.19 106.91 -64.21
N GLU A 190 -4.63 107.47 -63.13
CA GLU A 190 -3.78 108.67 -63.17
C GLU A 190 -2.73 108.64 -62.03
N LEU A 191 -1.54 108.07 -62.30
CA LEU A 191 -0.19 108.63 -61.98
C LEU A 191 0.92 107.55 -61.85
N LYS A 192 1.79 107.55 -62.87
CA LYS A 192 3.27 107.59 -62.85
C LYS A 192 4.12 106.63 -61.97
N THR A 193 4.93 105.82 -62.68
CA THR A 193 6.41 105.59 -62.55
C THR A 193 7.05 105.13 -61.21
N VAL A 194 7.41 103.82 -61.14
CA VAL A 194 8.75 103.15 -60.89
C VAL A 194 9.93 104.06 -60.44
N PRO A 195 10.95 103.67 -59.59
CA PRO A 195 11.50 102.31 -59.30
C PRO A 195 11.92 101.91 -57.85
N ASN A 196 12.04 100.58 -57.65
CA ASN A 196 13.19 99.78 -57.15
C ASN A 196 13.95 100.16 -55.85
N THR A 197 14.13 99.18 -54.94
CA THR A 197 15.40 98.50 -54.53
C THR A 197 15.19 97.77 -53.19
N THR A 198 15.24 96.45 -53.14
CA THR A 198 16.39 95.56 -52.82
C THR A 198 16.65 95.42 -51.31
N GLU A 199 16.65 94.16 -50.87
CA GLU A 199 17.44 93.59 -49.74
C GLU A 199 17.09 94.11 -48.33
N GLU A 200 16.93 93.30 -47.30
CA GLU A 200 17.79 92.20 -46.83
C GLU A 200 17.10 91.52 -45.63
N ASN A 201 17.47 90.25 -45.36
CA ASN A 201 17.78 89.65 -44.04
C ASN A 201 16.92 90.03 -42.81
N SER A 202 16.61 89.18 -41.85
CA SER A 202 16.92 87.81 -41.43
C SER A 202 16.17 87.67 -40.09
N LEU A 203 16.04 86.43 -39.60
CA LEU A 203 15.96 86.01 -38.19
C LEU A 203 15.61 87.06 -37.11
N LEU A 204 14.66 86.69 -36.24
CA LEU A 204 14.79 86.55 -34.78
C LEU A 204 13.40 86.07 -34.28
N GLN A 205 13.19 84.85 -33.77
CA GLN A 205 13.75 84.18 -32.58
C GLN A 205 13.12 84.65 -31.25
N ALA A 206 12.86 83.65 -30.39
CA ALA A 206 12.60 83.64 -28.94
C ALA A 206 11.12 83.75 -28.49
N GLU A 207 10.49 82.71 -27.90
CA GLU A 207 10.63 82.12 -26.52
C GLU A 207 9.86 82.91 -25.43
N PRO A 208 9.46 82.34 -24.26
CA PRO A 208 10.11 81.28 -23.44
C PRO A 208 9.21 80.07 -23.10
N GLU A 209 9.70 78.87 -22.78
CA GLU A 209 10.66 78.37 -21.77
C GLU A 209 10.16 78.32 -20.31
N ALA A 210 10.28 77.11 -19.74
CA ALA A 210 10.44 76.73 -18.32
C ALA A 210 9.16 76.75 -17.42
N LYS A 211 8.93 75.87 -16.44
CA LYS A 211 9.77 75.02 -15.56
C LYS A 211 8.92 73.82 -15.11
N GLU A 212 9.40 72.58 -15.00
CA GLU A 212 10.32 72.04 -13.99
C GLU A 212 9.92 72.41 -12.54
N GLU A 213 9.29 71.47 -11.84
CA GLU A 213 9.62 71.24 -10.43
C GLU A 213 9.30 69.78 -10.05
N ASN A 214 10.16 69.29 -9.16
CA ASN A 214 10.54 67.92 -8.93
C ASN A 214 10.25 67.57 -7.46
N SER A 215 10.34 66.29 -7.12
CA SER A 215 10.54 65.77 -5.74
C SER A 215 9.28 65.64 -4.84
N VAL A 216 9.08 64.67 -3.95
CA VAL A 216 9.92 63.58 -3.42
C VAL A 216 9.07 62.66 -2.51
N LEU A 217 9.35 61.34 -2.55
CA LEU A 217 9.26 60.25 -1.53
C LEU A 217 8.04 60.21 -0.57
N LYS A 218 7.37 59.09 -0.30
CA LYS A 218 7.82 57.80 0.30
C LYS A 218 6.51 56.98 0.44
N ALA A 219 6.41 55.67 0.18
CA ALA A 219 6.99 54.63 1.01
C ALA A 219 6.78 53.25 0.36
N GLU A 220 7.84 52.47 0.39
CA GLU A 220 7.85 50.99 0.40
C GLU A 220 7.21 50.47 1.70
N PRO A 221 6.74 49.21 1.75
CA PRO A 221 7.69 48.15 2.04
C PRO A 221 7.54 46.88 1.18
N GLU A 222 8.70 46.42 0.70
CA GLU A 222 9.21 45.06 0.77
C GLU A 222 8.21 43.90 0.81
N ALA A 223 8.17 43.11 -0.27
CA ALA A 223 8.14 41.64 -0.17
C ALA A 223 8.54 40.97 -1.50
N LYS A 224 9.85 40.75 -1.64
CA LYS A 224 10.50 39.61 -2.32
C LYS A 224 9.95 39.19 -3.70
N GLU A 225 10.54 39.77 -4.74
CA GLU A 225 10.89 39.00 -5.93
C GLU A 225 11.87 37.89 -5.53
N GLU A 226 11.36 36.69 -5.26
CA GLU A 226 12.12 35.48 -5.57
C GLU A 226 11.85 35.12 -7.02
N SER A 227 12.79 35.53 -7.87
CA SER A 227 13.09 34.85 -9.12
C SER A 227 13.10 33.33 -8.86
N SER A 228 12.05 32.65 -9.32
CA SER A 228 12.12 31.23 -9.61
C SER A 228 11.82 31.06 -11.09
N VAL A 229 12.87 31.31 -11.87
CA VAL A 229 13.09 30.65 -13.15
C VAL A 229 12.60 29.21 -13.03
N LEU A 230 11.51 28.93 -13.73
CA LEU A 230 11.09 27.65 -14.30
C LEU A 230 12.07 26.49 -14.01
N LYS A 231 11.89 25.84 -12.86
CA LYS A 231 12.30 24.44 -12.66
C LYS A 231 11.18 23.54 -13.19
N VAL A 232 10.97 23.54 -14.50
CA VAL A 232 10.02 22.61 -15.14
C VAL A 232 10.59 21.19 -15.30
N ASP A 233 11.85 20.95 -14.92
CA ASP A 233 12.50 19.65 -15.18
C ASP A 233 12.73 18.70 -13.98
N THR A 234 12.13 18.93 -12.79
CA THR A 234 12.58 18.15 -11.61
C THR A 234 11.67 17.05 -11.06
N ASN A 235 10.42 16.87 -11.51
CA ASN A 235 9.62 15.74 -11.01
C ASN A 235 9.83 14.47 -11.85
N ALA A 236 9.75 14.56 -13.17
CA ALA A 236 10.01 13.42 -14.05
C ALA A 236 11.46 12.91 -13.95
N GLN A 237 12.45 13.80 -13.79
CA GLN A 237 13.85 13.38 -13.59
C GLN A 237 14.10 12.81 -12.18
N LYS A 238 13.46 13.31 -11.13
CA LYS A 238 13.58 12.72 -9.77
C LYS A 238 12.89 11.36 -9.69
N GLU A 239 11.69 11.20 -10.24
CA GLU A 239 10.99 9.91 -10.29
C GLU A 239 11.78 8.89 -11.11
N ASN A 240 12.33 9.29 -12.27
CA ASN A 240 13.14 8.40 -13.10
C ASN A 240 14.50 8.05 -12.44
N LYS A 241 15.08 8.96 -11.65
CA LYS A 241 16.29 8.69 -10.85
C LYS A 241 15.99 7.77 -9.66
N MET A 242 14.84 7.93 -8.99
CA MET A 242 14.40 7.10 -7.87
C MET A 242 14.03 5.68 -8.33
N LEU A 243 13.33 5.55 -9.46
CA LEU A 243 13.04 4.27 -10.12
C LEU A 243 14.32 3.55 -10.56
N LYS A 244 15.35 4.27 -11.02
CA LYS A 244 16.64 3.69 -11.39
C LYS A 244 17.44 3.19 -10.18
N THR A 245 17.40 3.90 -9.06
CA THR A 245 18.04 3.43 -7.82
C THR A 245 17.35 2.20 -7.26
N ASP A 246 16.02 2.16 -7.31
CA ASP A 246 15.25 1.02 -6.82
C ASP A 246 15.47 -0.22 -7.73
N ARG A 247 15.44 -0.05 -9.05
CA ARG A 247 15.81 -1.11 -10.02
C ARG A 247 17.21 -1.69 -9.76
N LYS A 248 18.21 -0.85 -9.46
CA LYS A 248 19.58 -1.33 -9.14
C LYS A 248 19.63 -2.12 -7.83
N ALA A 249 18.87 -1.71 -6.80
CA ALA A 249 18.77 -2.45 -5.55
C ALA A 249 18.10 -3.81 -5.76
N GLN A 250 17.02 -3.87 -6.54
CA GLN A 250 16.32 -5.09 -6.88
C GLN A 250 17.19 -6.05 -7.72
N LYS A 251 17.98 -5.55 -8.67
CA LYS A 251 19.01 -6.33 -9.39
C LYS A 251 20.00 -6.98 -8.43
N LYS A 252 20.50 -6.24 -7.44
CA LYS A 252 21.49 -6.77 -6.48
C LYS A 252 20.91 -7.89 -5.63
N LYS A 253 19.63 -7.76 -5.21
CA LYS A 253 18.91 -8.83 -4.51
C LYS A 253 18.70 -10.05 -5.41
N LEU A 254 18.24 -9.87 -6.65
CA LEU A 254 18.04 -10.95 -7.62
C LEU A 254 19.32 -11.75 -7.88
N LYS A 255 20.47 -11.08 -8.08
CA LYS A 255 21.77 -11.75 -8.24
C LYS A 255 22.18 -12.56 -7.01
N LYS A 256 21.88 -12.07 -5.80
CA LYS A 256 22.16 -12.81 -4.56
C LYS A 256 21.32 -14.08 -4.48
N PHE A 257 20.03 -13.97 -4.77
CA PHE A 257 19.12 -15.12 -4.75
C PHE A 257 19.46 -16.18 -5.79
N LEU A 258 19.88 -15.78 -6.99
CA LEU A 258 20.33 -16.71 -8.02
C LEU A 258 21.64 -17.43 -7.68
N LYS A 259 22.51 -16.78 -6.89
CA LYS A 259 23.71 -17.43 -6.37
C LYS A 259 23.39 -18.47 -5.30
N GLU A 260 22.38 -18.20 -4.48
CA GLU A 260 21.90 -19.12 -3.43
C GLU A 260 21.02 -20.24 -4.02
N ASN A 261 20.33 -19.97 -5.14
CA ASN A 261 19.38 -20.87 -5.78
C ASN A 261 19.53 -20.85 -7.32
N PRO A 262 20.57 -21.50 -7.89
CA PRO A 262 20.90 -21.40 -9.32
C PRO A 262 19.82 -21.97 -10.25
N ASN A 263 18.96 -22.86 -9.76
CA ASN A 263 17.88 -23.50 -10.54
C ASN A 263 16.50 -22.87 -10.29
N ALA A 264 16.41 -21.73 -9.61
CA ALA A 264 15.14 -21.08 -9.32
C ALA A 264 14.52 -20.49 -10.61
N ASN A 265 13.28 -20.87 -10.89
CA ASN A 265 12.49 -20.28 -11.97
C ASN A 265 11.93 -18.90 -11.57
N GLU A 266 11.41 -18.16 -12.55
CA GLU A 266 10.95 -16.78 -12.39
C GLU A 266 9.82 -16.66 -11.36
N LYS A 267 8.97 -17.68 -11.25
CA LYS A 267 7.85 -17.72 -10.28
C LYS A 267 8.36 -17.80 -8.84
N ILE A 268 9.36 -18.65 -8.58
CA ILE A 268 9.97 -18.78 -7.26
C ILE A 268 10.71 -17.49 -6.87
N LEU A 269 11.42 -16.88 -7.83
CA LEU A 269 12.14 -15.63 -7.61
C LEU A 269 11.19 -14.45 -7.36
N ALA A 270 10.06 -14.41 -8.05
CA ALA A 270 8.99 -13.43 -7.88
C ALA A 270 8.39 -13.49 -6.47
N GLU A 271 8.08 -14.70 -6.00
CA GLU A 271 7.54 -14.93 -4.66
C GLU A 271 8.54 -14.55 -3.56
N LEU A 272 9.82 -14.87 -3.73
CA LEU A 272 10.90 -14.50 -2.80
C LEU A 272 11.18 -13.00 -2.74
N LEU A 273 11.02 -12.29 -3.87
CA LEU A 273 11.28 -10.86 -3.97
C LEU A 273 10.03 -10.00 -3.73
N GLY A 274 8.84 -10.62 -3.61
CA GLY A 274 7.58 -9.92 -3.44
C GLY A 274 7.19 -9.06 -4.65
N VAL A 275 7.59 -9.49 -5.85
CA VAL A 275 7.34 -8.76 -7.11
C VAL A 275 6.71 -9.68 -8.14
N ASP A 276 6.11 -9.11 -9.20
CA ASP A 276 5.46 -9.89 -10.25
C ASP A 276 6.47 -10.71 -11.08
N SER A 277 6.08 -11.91 -11.53
CA SER A 277 6.92 -12.76 -12.40
C SER A 277 7.31 -12.04 -13.69
N SER A 278 6.40 -11.22 -14.23
CA SER A 278 6.65 -10.38 -15.42
C SER A 278 7.76 -9.35 -15.18
N TYR A 279 7.86 -8.85 -13.94
CA TYR A 279 8.89 -7.91 -13.53
C TYR A 279 10.26 -8.60 -13.41
N ILE A 280 10.32 -9.84 -12.90
CA ILE A 280 11.55 -10.66 -12.86
C ILE A 280 12.05 -10.98 -14.27
N ILE A 281 11.15 -11.36 -15.19
CA ILE A 281 11.48 -11.57 -16.61
C ILE A 281 12.09 -10.31 -17.21
N GLY A 282 11.51 -9.14 -16.93
CA GLY A 282 12.04 -7.84 -17.33
C GLY A 282 13.45 -7.59 -16.80
N LEU A 283 13.70 -7.85 -15.51
CA LEU A 283 15.02 -7.68 -14.90
C LEU A 283 16.08 -8.62 -15.49
N ARG A 284 15.75 -9.89 -15.74
CA ARG A 284 16.68 -10.86 -16.37
C ARG A 284 17.07 -10.42 -17.78
N LYS A 285 16.08 -10.02 -18.58
CA LYS A 285 16.30 -9.54 -19.96
C LYS A 285 17.06 -8.22 -20.01
N GLU A 286 16.78 -7.30 -19.08
CA GLU A 286 17.44 -5.99 -19.01
C GLU A 286 18.89 -6.07 -18.53
N PHE A 287 19.21 -7.08 -17.71
CA PHE A 287 20.51 -7.19 -17.06
C PHE A 287 21.36 -8.40 -17.44
N ASP A 288 20.89 -9.20 -18.40
CA ASP A 288 21.56 -10.38 -18.95
C ASP A 288 21.92 -11.39 -17.83
N ILE A 289 20.90 -11.80 -17.06
CA ILE A 289 21.00 -12.69 -15.89
C ILE A 289 20.19 -13.98 -16.10
#